data_AF-A0A932SGG3-F1
#
_entry.id   AF-A0A932SGG3-F1
#
_cell.length_a   1.000
_cell.length_b   1.000
_cell.length_c   1.000
_cell.angle_alpha   90.00
_cell.angle_beta   90.00
_cell.angle_gamma   90.00
#
_symmetry.space_group_name_H-M   'P 1'
#
loop_
_entity.id
_entity.type
_entity.pdbx_description
1 polymer ?
#
loop_
_entity_poly.entity_id
_entity_poly.type
_entity_poly.pdbx_seq_one_letter_code
_entity_poly.pdbx_strand_id
1 'polypeptide(L)'
;MRSLMIVFRRSSLPLRWGFLAVGLILCLASWAAAEDITISEKDFGCVIGLPKVRNTFVRHADPAKQKEAMRILQDRVPDAEYPVGTILQLVPAEAMVKHPHDKFPNTNGWEFFALDLSEQGTKIRDRGDQVKNLSVNLPCLSCHVPAKKFDFVCEKGHGCAPLPFDDQKIAEIQNADPRCVKKKG
;
A
#
# COMPACT_ATOMS: atom_id res chain seq x y z
N MET A 1 -16.73 9.84 -97.55
CA MET A 1 -17.36 11.17 -97.49
C MET A 1 -17.51 11.60 -96.03
N ARG A 2 -17.54 12.91 -95.75
CA ARG A 2 -17.64 13.48 -94.39
C ARG A 2 -19.04 13.29 -93.79
N SER A 3 -19.11 13.00 -92.49
CA SER A 3 -20.21 13.24 -91.54
C SER A 3 -19.97 12.40 -90.26
N LEU A 4 -20.34 12.79 -89.05
CA LEU A 4 -20.75 14.09 -88.50
C LEU A 4 -20.45 14.04 -86.99
N MET A 5 -19.94 15.11 -86.38
CA MET A 5 -19.87 15.18 -84.91
C MET A 5 -21.28 15.43 -84.35
N ILE A 6 -21.75 14.57 -83.44
CA ILE A 6 -22.85 14.89 -82.54
C ILE A 6 -22.38 14.66 -81.11
N VAL A 7 -22.33 15.75 -80.35
CA VAL A 7 -21.99 15.77 -78.93
C VAL A 7 -23.24 15.45 -78.12
N PHE A 8 -23.16 14.47 -77.21
CA PHE A 8 -24.08 14.40 -76.07
C PHE A 8 -23.32 14.58 -74.76
N ARG A 9 -23.60 15.72 -74.13
CA ARG A 9 -23.04 16.17 -72.86
C ARG A 9 -23.78 15.50 -71.70
N ARG A 10 -23.04 14.90 -70.76
CA ARG A 10 -23.57 14.57 -69.43
C ARG A 10 -22.59 14.99 -68.33
N SER A 11 -22.93 16.07 -67.64
CA SER A 11 -22.50 16.36 -66.26
C SER A 11 -22.91 15.16 -65.36
N SER A 12 -22.41 14.85 -64.16
CA SER A 12 -21.53 15.48 -63.15
C SER A 12 -21.27 14.39 -62.07
N LEU A 13 -20.41 14.46 -61.04
CA LEU A 13 -19.52 15.46 -60.41
C LEU A 13 -18.34 14.63 -59.78
N PRO A 14 -17.19 15.20 -59.33
CA PRO A 14 -16.08 14.40 -58.79
C PRO A 14 -16.26 14.10 -57.30
N LEU A 15 -15.84 12.92 -56.82
CA LEU A 15 -15.78 12.68 -55.37
C LEU A 15 -14.66 11.73 -54.89
N ARG A 16 -13.66 12.38 -54.28
CA ARG A 16 -12.87 11.96 -53.10
C ARG A 16 -11.89 10.77 -53.16
N TRP A 17 -10.63 11.14 -52.90
CA TRP A 17 -9.67 10.40 -52.08
C TRP A 17 -10.30 9.71 -50.84
N GLY A 18 -9.73 8.57 -50.46
CA GLY A 18 -9.96 7.95 -49.17
C GLY A 18 -9.26 6.60 -49.03
N PHE A 19 -7.92 6.60 -48.88
CA PHE A 19 -7.20 5.38 -48.50
C PHE A 19 -7.62 4.97 -47.08
N LEU A 20 -8.37 3.87 -46.95
CA LEU A 20 -8.72 3.26 -45.67
C LEU A 20 -7.77 2.10 -45.35
N ALA A 21 -6.58 2.45 -44.85
CA ALA A 21 -5.72 1.49 -44.16
C ALA A 21 -6.23 1.33 -42.72
N VAL A 22 -7.00 0.27 -42.47
CA VAL A 22 -7.46 -0.07 -41.11
C VAL A 22 -6.30 -0.72 -40.35
N GLY A 23 -5.51 0.11 -39.65
CA GLY A 23 -4.47 -0.36 -38.74
C GLY A 23 -5.07 -0.93 -37.46
N LEU A 24 -5.05 -2.26 -37.31
CA LEU A 24 -5.49 -2.95 -36.10
C LEU A 24 -4.42 -2.81 -35.01
N ILE A 25 -4.53 -1.77 -34.18
CA ILE A 25 -3.65 -1.58 -33.01
C ILE A 25 -4.08 -2.55 -31.92
N LEU A 26 -3.33 -3.64 -31.72
CA LEU A 26 -3.44 -4.47 -30.52
C LEU A 26 -2.86 -3.70 -29.33
N CYS A 27 -3.72 -3.09 -28.52
CA CYS A 27 -3.36 -2.67 -27.17
C CYS A 27 -3.10 -3.91 -26.31
N LEU A 28 -1.83 -4.31 -26.19
CA LEU A 28 -1.37 -5.23 -25.16
C LEU A 28 -1.43 -4.52 -23.80
N ALA A 29 -2.58 -4.60 -23.13
CA ALA A 29 -2.70 -4.20 -21.74
C ALA A 29 -1.89 -5.19 -20.88
N SER A 30 -0.64 -4.83 -20.57
CA SER A 30 0.21 -5.56 -19.63
C SER A 30 -0.38 -5.46 -18.23
N TRP A 31 -1.28 -6.39 -17.89
CA TRP A 31 -1.76 -6.57 -16.53
C TRP A 31 -0.62 -7.15 -15.71
N ALA A 32 0.23 -6.28 -15.15
CA ALA A 32 1.15 -6.66 -14.10
C ALA A 32 0.31 -7.06 -12.89
N ALA A 33 0.08 -8.36 -12.73
CA ALA A 33 -0.41 -8.89 -11.46
C ALA A 33 0.61 -8.45 -10.39
N ALA A 34 0.15 -7.66 -9.42
CA ALA A 34 1.00 -7.24 -8.32
C ALA A 34 1.42 -8.50 -7.55
N GLU A 35 2.70 -8.83 -7.63
CA GLU A 35 3.27 -10.06 -7.09
C GLU A 35 2.95 -10.15 -5.59
N ASP A 36 2.26 -11.21 -5.16
CA ASP A 36 1.80 -11.30 -3.78
C ASP A 36 2.99 -11.45 -2.83
N ILE A 37 3.14 -10.46 -1.95
CA ILE A 37 4.25 -10.44 -1.00
C ILE A 37 4.05 -11.55 0.04
N THR A 38 5.08 -12.40 0.19
CA THR A 38 5.10 -13.43 1.23
C THR A 38 5.64 -12.82 2.52
N ILE A 39 4.84 -12.85 3.59
CA ILE A 39 5.19 -12.32 4.92
C ILE A 39 5.30 -13.46 5.92
N SER A 40 6.39 -13.46 6.68
CA SER A 40 6.80 -14.47 7.64
C SER A 40 7.20 -13.86 8.99
N GLU A 41 7.43 -14.70 9.99
CA GLU A 41 7.94 -14.30 11.30
C GLU A 41 9.29 -13.55 11.23
N LYS A 42 10.10 -13.82 10.19
CA LYS A 42 11.44 -13.22 10.00
C LYS A 42 11.37 -11.75 9.57
N ASP A 43 10.23 -11.32 9.06
CA ASP A 43 10.01 -9.93 8.65
C ASP A 43 9.81 -9.01 9.86
N PHE A 44 9.44 -9.57 11.01
CA PHE A 44 9.24 -8.88 12.28
C PHE A 44 10.45 -9.04 13.21
N GLY A 45 11.53 -8.32 12.89
CA GLY A 45 12.73 -8.24 13.74
C GLY A 45 12.61 -7.19 14.86
N CYS A 46 13.71 -6.97 15.59
CA CYS A 46 13.86 -5.85 16.52
C CYS A 46 13.44 -4.52 15.86
N VAL A 47 12.59 -3.74 16.54
CA VAL A 47 12.14 -2.44 16.01
C VAL A 47 13.13 -1.29 16.23
N ILE A 48 13.98 -1.39 17.25
CA ILE A 48 14.95 -0.34 17.60
C ILE A 48 16.02 -0.22 16.50
N GLY A 49 16.24 1.00 16.02
CA GLY A 49 17.18 1.32 14.94
C GLY A 49 16.56 1.26 13.53
N LEU A 50 15.28 0.86 13.39
CA LEU A 50 14.55 1.01 12.13
C LEU A 50 14.24 2.49 11.85
N PRO A 51 14.07 2.88 10.57
CA PRO A 51 13.55 4.19 10.21
C PRO A 51 12.20 4.45 10.89
N LYS A 52 12.07 5.59 11.58
CA LYS A 52 10.87 5.97 12.32
C LYS A 52 10.35 7.33 11.86
N VAL A 53 9.04 7.44 11.67
CA VAL A 53 8.33 8.72 11.55
C VAL A 53 7.54 8.92 12.83
N ARG A 54 7.95 9.94 13.61
CA ARG A 54 7.39 10.26 14.94
C ARG A 54 7.46 9.04 15.88
N ASN A 55 6.38 8.27 16.01
CA ASN A 55 6.37 7.04 16.80
C ASN A 55 6.17 5.74 16.02
N THR A 56 5.93 5.78 14.72
CA THR A 56 5.71 4.56 13.91
C THR A 56 6.96 4.22 13.11
N PHE A 57 7.48 3.00 13.29
CA PHE A 57 8.55 2.45 12.47
C PHE A 57 8.01 2.09 11.09
N VAL A 58 8.79 2.40 10.05
CA VAL A 58 8.44 2.19 8.64
C VAL A 58 9.50 1.31 7.99
N ARG A 59 9.07 0.22 7.37
CA ARG A 59 9.94 -0.72 6.65
C ARG A 59 9.41 -1.02 5.26
N HIS A 60 10.31 -1.10 4.29
CA HIS A 60 10.08 -1.56 2.94
C HIS A 60 11.42 -2.08 2.37
N ALA A 61 11.42 -3.18 1.61
CA ALA A 61 12.65 -3.78 1.08
C ALA A 61 13.32 -2.91 -0.02
N ASP A 62 12.53 -2.37 -0.95
CA ASP A 62 12.94 -1.35 -1.93
C ASP A 62 13.18 0.02 -1.25
N PRO A 63 14.38 0.64 -1.39
CA PRO A 63 14.70 1.93 -0.76
C PRO A 63 13.94 3.15 -1.30
N ALA A 64 13.50 3.14 -2.57
CA ALA A 64 12.70 4.23 -3.13
C ALA A 64 11.28 4.18 -2.56
N LYS A 65 10.69 2.98 -2.47
CA LYS A 65 9.40 2.75 -1.80
C LYS A 65 9.48 3.01 -0.29
N GLN A 66 10.59 2.69 0.38
CA GLN A 66 10.85 3.08 1.77
C GLN A 66 10.75 4.60 1.96
N LYS A 67 11.43 5.37 1.10
CA LYS A 67 11.40 6.84 1.14
C LYS A 67 9.99 7.37 0.92
N GLU A 68 9.23 6.79 -0.01
CA GLU A 68 7.86 7.19 -0.28
C GLU A 68 6.89 6.86 0.87
N ALA A 69 6.96 5.65 1.44
CA ALA A 69 6.18 5.27 2.61
C ALA A 69 6.45 6.20 3.81
N MET A 70 7.72 6.56 4.04
CA MET A 70 8.08 7.54 5.08
C MET A 70 7.53 8.94 4.76
N ARG A 71 7.55 9.37 3.49
CA ARG A 71 7.02 10.66 3.05
C ARG A 71 5.50 10.75 3.26
N ILE A 72 4.75 9.74 2.83
CA ILE A 72 3.28 9.68 3.00
C ILE A 72 2.90 9.84 4.47
N LEU A 73 3.57 9.09 5.36
CA LEU A 73 3.34 9.15 6.80
C LEU A 73 3.82 10.48 7.42
N GLN A 74 4.96 11.00 6.98
CA GLN A 74 5.52 12.26 7.49
C GLN A 74 4.59 13.44 7.17
N ASP A 75 4.20 13.56 5.91
CA ASP A 75 3.44 14.69 5.35
C ASP A 75 1.92 14.54 5.53
N ARG A 76 1.45 13.39 6.05
CA ARG A 76 0.02 13.10 6.29
C ARG A 76 -0.83 13.23 5.02
N VAL A 77 -0.30 12.70 3.91
CA VAL A 77 -0.85 12.93 2.57
C VAL A 77 -2.25 12.28 2.45
N PRO A 78 -3.31 13.07 2.21
CA PRO A 78 -4.64 12.52 2.00
C PRO A 78 -4.72 11.75 0.69
N ASP A 79 -5.51 10.68 0.70
CA ASP A 79 -5.89 9.88 -0.47
C ASP A 79 -4.69 9.24 -1.22
N ALA A 80 -3.52 9.19 -0.59
CA ALA A 80 -2.32 8.52 -1.07
C ALA A 80 -2.19 7.12 -0.46
N GLU A 81 -1.93 6.12 -1.30
CA GLU A 81 -1.71 4.74 -0.85
C GLU A 81 -0.24 4.46 -0.54
N TYR A 82 0.00 3.66 0.49
CA TYR A 82 1.34 3.17 0.78
C TYR A 82 1.79 2.15 -0.28
N PRO A 83 3.08 2.09 -0.63
CA PRO A 83 3.59 1.07 -1.54
C PRO A 83 3.35 -0.36 -1.01
N VAL A 84 2.89 -1.26 -1.88
CA VAL A 84 2.82 -2.70 -1.59
C VAL A 84 4.20 -3.21 -1.17
N GLY A 85 4.26 -3.84 0.01
CA GLY A 85 5.49 -4.21 0.71
C GLY A 85 5.79 -3.35 1.95
N THR A 86 5.00 -2.30 2.21
CA THR A 86 5.19 -1.45 3.41
C THR A 86 4.77 -2.19 4.67
N ILE A 87 5.64 -2.20 5.68
CA ILE A 87 5.38 -2.70 7.03
C ILE A 87 5.43 -1.50 7.99
N LEU A 88 4.38 -1.33 8.80
CA LEU A 88 4.30 -0.31 9.85
C LEU A 88 4.17 -0.97 11.23
N GLN A 89 4.93 -0.45 12.22
CA GLN A 89 4.83 -0.88 13.62
C GLN A 89 4.86 0.33 14.57
N LEU A 90 3.79 0.50 15.36
CA LEU A 90 3.76 1.47 16.46
C LEU A 90 4.30 0.86 17.76
N VAL A 91 3.95 -0.40 18.03
CA VAL A 91 4.47 -1.19 19.16
C VAL A 91 5.06 -2.50 18.65
N PRO A 92 6.04 -3.11 19.33
CA PRO A 92 6.74 -4.30 18.82
C PRO A 92 5.84 -5.50 18.52
N ALA A 93 4.76 -5.67 19.31
CA ALA A 93 3.87 -6.83 19.30
C ALA A 93 2.70 -6.73 18.32
N GLU A 94 2.60 -5.64 17.55
CA GLU A 94 1.57 -5.42 16.55
C GLU A 94 2.21 -4.88 15.27
N ALA A 95 1.67 -5.26 14.11
CA ALA A 95 2.12 -4.74 12.83
C ALA A 95 0.97 -4.63 11.84
N MET A 96 1.15 -3.81 10.81
CA MET A 96 0.31 -3.84 9.61
C MET A 96 1.19 -3.87 8.35
N VAL A 97 0.77 -4.65 7.35
CA VAL A 97 1.52 -4.85 6.10
C VAL A 97 0.63 -4.59 4.88
N LYS A 98 1.10 -3.78 3.94
CA LYS A 98 0.38 -3.40 2.72
C LYS A 98 0.58 -4.45 1.62
N HIS A 99 -0.45 -5.25 1.37
CA HIS A 99 -0.61 -6.11 0.20
C HIS A 99 -1.32 -5.36 -0.94
N PRO A 100 -1.45 -5.95 -2.15
CA PRO A 100 -2.38 -5.44 -3.15
C PRO A 100 -3.81 -5.37 -2.58
N HIS A 101 -4.57 -4.32 -2.96
CA HIS A 101 -5.94 -4.06 -2.49
C HIS A 101 -6.82 -5.32 -2.45
N ASP A 102 -6.82 -6.09 -3.54
CA ASP A 102 -7.72 -7.23 -3.76
C ASP A 102 -7.54 -8.38 -2.76
N LYS A 103 -6.39 -8.45 -2.07
CA LYS A 103 -6.15 -9.46 -1.03
C LYS A 103 -6.85 -9.13 0.28
N PHE A 104 -7.01 -7.84 0.61
CA PHE A 104 -7.73 -7.35 1.79
C PHE A 104 -8.58 -6.13 1.43
N PRO A 105 -9.68 -6.29 0.67
CA PRO A 105 -10.44 -5.17 0.10
C PRO A 105 -11.10 -4.28 1.17
N ASN A 106 -11.43 -4.84 2.35
CA ASN A 106 -12.03 -4.10 3.47
C ASN A 106 -11.09 -3.04 4.07
N THR A 107 -9.78 -3.17 3.84
CA THR A 107 -8.71 -2.42 4.50
C THR A 107 -7.76 -1.73 3.52
N ASN A 108 -8.15 -1.67 2.23
CA ASN A 108 -7.28 -1.26 1.13
C ASN A 108 -5.95 -2.04 1.06
N GLY A 109 -5.99 -3.36 1.23
CA GLY A 109 -4.82 -4.22 1.17
C GLY A 109 -4.00 -4.31 2.46
N TRP A 110 -4.40 -3.64 3.56
CA TRP A 110 -3.71 -3.77 4.84
C TRP A 110 -4.08 -5.05 5.58
N GLU A 111 -3.08 -5.90 5.81
CA GLU A 111 -3.16 -7.02 6.74
C GLU A 111 -2.67 -6.57 8.12
N PHE A 112 -3.41 -6.89 9.19
CA PHE A 112 -2.97 -6.66 10.57
C PHE A 112 -2.38 -7.93 11.16
N PHE A 113 -1.45 -7.77 12.11
CA PHE A 113 -0.75 -8.86 12.78
C PHE A 113 -0.73 -8.66 14.30
N ALA A 114 -1.06 -9.71 15.02
CA ALA A 114 -0.78 -9.85 16.45
C ALA A 114 0.44 -10.77 16.61
N LEU A 115 1.45 -10.31 17.36
CA LEU A 115 2.74 -10.98 17.44
C LEU A 115 3.06 -11.41 18.87
N ASP A 116 3.51 -12.66 19.01
CA ASP A 116 4.19 -13.18 20.19
C ASP A 116 5.68 -12.87 20.08
N LEU A 117 6.29 -12.29 21.10
CA LEU A 117 7.69 -11.85 21.08
C LEU A 117 8.52 -12.58 22.15
N SER A 118 9.73 -12.97 21.77
CA SER A 118 10.76 -13.49 22.69
C SER A 118 12.14 -13.01 22.27
N GLU A 119 13.16 -13.28 23.10
CA GLU A 119 14.56 -13.01 22.73
C GLU A 119 15.00 -13.83 21.50
N GLN A 120 14.33 -14.96 21.24
CA GLN A 120 14.62 -15.84 20.11
C GLN A 120 13.98 -15.37 18.78
N GLY A 121 13.06 -14.39 18.83
CA GLY A 121 12.40 -13.85 17.65
C GLY A 121 10.90 -13.59 17.87
N THR A 122 10.16 -13.65 16.76
CA THR A 122 8.71 -13.44 16.73
C THR A 122 7.99 -14.73 16.37
N LYS A 123 6.78 -14.92 16.91
CA LYS A 123 5.77 -15.79 16.34
C LYS A 123 4.55 -14.97 15.91
N ILE A 124 3.93 -15.35 14.79
CA ILE A 124 2.64 -14.75 14.41
C ILE A 124 1.56 -15.46 15.22
N ARG A 125 0.89 -14.73 16.11
CA ARG A 125 -0.22 -15.24 16.91
C ARG A 125 -1.51 -15.28 16.09
N ASP A 126 -1.76 -14.20 15.33
CA ASP A 126 -2.92 -14.04 14.45
C ASP A 126 -2.59 -13.03 13.34
N ARG A 127 -3.21 -13.17 12.16
CA ARG A 127 -3.02 -12.28 10.98
C ARG A 127 -4.28 -12.21 10.10
N GLY A 128 -4.56 -11.05 9.50
CA GLY A 128 -5.72 -10.81 8.64
C GLY A 128 -6.35 -9.42 8.82
N ASP A 129 -7.54 -9.20 8.26
CA ASP A 129 -8.31 -7.95 8.40
C ASP A 129 -9.19 -7.88 9.67
N GLN A 130 -9.47 -9.05 10.29
CA GLN A 130 -10.34 -9.19 11.48
C GLN A 130 -9.58 -9.45 12.80
N VAL A 131 -8.24 -9.41 12.77
CA VAL A 131 -7.38 -9.62 13.95
C VAL A 131 -7.72 -8.65 15.06
N LYS A 132 -7.63 -9.09 16.32
CA LYS A 132 -7.83 -8.25 17.50
C LYS A 132 -6.51 -7.77 18.08
N ASN A 133 -6.47 -6.50 18.48
CA ASN A 133 -5.34 -5.91 19.17
C ASN A 133 -5.17 -6.52 20.58
N LEU A 134 -3.95 -6.43 21.11
CA LEU A 134 -3.56 -7.12 22.33
C LEU A 134 -3.92 -6.35 23.61
N SER A 135 -4.14 -5.05 23.49
CA SER A 135 -4.33 -4.15 24.63
C SER A 135 -5.79 -4.06 25.10
N VAL A 136 -6.75 -4.07 24.16
CA VAL A 136 -8.19 -3.89 24.45
C VAL A 136 -9.09 -4.94 23.77
N ASN A 137 -8.52 -5.93 23.07
CA ASN A 137 -9.24 -7.04 22.43
C ASN A 137 -10.32 -6.59 21.42
N LEU A 138 -10.10 -5.44 20.78
CA LEU A 138 -10.93 -4.91 19.69
C LEU A 138 -10.27 -5.22 18.34
N PRO A 139 -11.05 -5.42 17.25
CA PRO A 139 -10.48 -5.61 15.92
C PRO A 139 -9.55 -4.45 15.54
N CYS A 140 -8.35 -4.72 15.03
CA CYS A 140 -7.38 -3.69 14.63
C CYS A 140 -8.02 -2.69 13.67
N LEU A 141 -8.75 -3.19 12.67
CA LEU A 141 -9.49 -2.38 11.71
C LEU A 141 -10.44 -1.36 12.37
N SER A 142 -11.07 -1.68 13.51
CA SER A 142 -12.00 -0.75 14.18
C SER A 142 -11.35 0.55 14.66
N CYS A 143 -10.06 0.50 15.03
CA CYS A 143 -9.27 1.68 15.39
C CYS A 143 -8.76 2.45 14.16
N HIS A 144 -8.63 1.78 13.01
CA HIS A 144 -8.01 2.30 11.77
C HIS A 144 -9.04 2.83 10.75
N VAL A 145 -10.30 2.38 10.78
CA VAL A 145 -11.40 2.87 9.91
C VAL A 145 -11.54 4.40 9.86
N PRO A 146 -11.44 5.17 10.96
CA PRO A 146 -11.58 6.63 10.89
C PRO A 146 -10.41 7.32 10.15
N ALA A 147 -9.32 6.60 9.87
CA ALA A 147 -8.21 7.02 9.02
C ALA A 147 -8.32 6.51 7.57
N LYS A 148 -9.48 6.06 7.08
CA LYS A 148 -9.66 5.59 5.69
C LYS A 148 -9.13 6.57 4.63
N LYS A 149 -9.25 7.89 4.88
CA LYS A 149 -8.71 8.96 4.01
C LYS A 149 -7.17 8.99 3.93
N PHE A 150 -6.48 8.34 4.86
CA PHE A 150 -5.02 8.26 4.95
C PHE A 150 -4.57 6.80 4.80
N ASP A 151 -5.23 6.08 3.88
CA ASP A 151 -5.01 4.66 3.59
C ASP A 151 -5.05 3.79 4.85
N PHE A 152 -6.04 4.03 5.72
CA PHE A 152 -6.20 3.38 7.04
C PHE A 152 -5.03 3.56 8.01
N VAL A 153 -3.97 4.33 7.69
CA VAL A 153 -2.86 4.61 8.59
C VAL A 153 -3.19 5.82 9.44
N CYS A 154 -3.47 5.57 10.72
CA CYS A 154 -3.94 6.58 11.65
C CYS A 154 -2.78 7.21 12.45
N GLU A 155 -2.97 8.43 12.95
CA GLU A 155 -2.07 9.04 13.93
C GLU A 155 -2.76 10.01 14.91
N LYS A 156 -1.99 10.62 15.83
CA LYS A 156 -2.48 11.65 16.77
C LYS A 156 -3.05 12.87 16.03
N GLY A 157 -4.33 13.15 16.28
CA GLY A 157 -5.08 14.19 15.56
C GLY A 157 -5.33 13.86 14.09
N HIS A 158 -5.24 12.59 13.71
CA HIS A 158 -5.18 12.15 12.32
C HIS A 158 -5.85 10.76 12.16
N GLY A 159 -7.15 10.70 12.45
CA GLY A 159 -7.98 9.50 12.19
C GLY A 159 -7.80 8.31 13.13
N CYS A 160 -6.96 8.35 14.16
CA CYS A 160 -7.00 7.32 15.21
C CYS A 160 -8.11 7.60 16.21
N ALA A 161 -8.71 6.55 16.78
CA ALA A 161 -9.26 6.62 18.13
C ALA A 161 -8.11 6.92 19.14
N PRO A 162 -8.36 7.64 20.25
CA PRO A 162 -7.33 7.87 21.26
C PRO A 162 -6.75 6.55 21.80
N LEU A 163 -5.42 6.43 21.77
CA LEU A 163 -4.72 5.30 22.37
C LEU A 163 -4.81 5.38 23.90
N PRO A 164 -4.86 4.25 24.61
CA PRO A 164 -4.93 4.22 26.08
C PRO A 164 -3.60 4.58 26.77
N PHE A 165 -2.62 5.07 26.01
CA PHE A 165 -1.27 5.38 26.47
C PHE A 165 -0.65 6.53 25.64
N ASP A 166 0.33 7.23 26.22
CA ASP A 166 0.98 8.40 25.62
C ASP A 166 2.28 8.06 24.86
N ASP A 167 3.00 9.09 24.39
CA ASP A 167 4.25 8.89 23.63
C ASP A 167 5.41 8.39 24.50
N GLN A 168 5.43 8.73 25.80
CA GLN A 168 6.42 8.19 26.72
C GLN A 168 6.19 6.68 26.86
N LYS A 169 4.95 6.26 27.06
CA LYS A 169 4.62 4.85 27.24
C LYS A 169 4.82 4.04 25.95
N ILE A 170 4.56 4.63 24.77
CA ILE A 170 4.94 4.03 23.49
C ILE A 170 6.46 3.83 23.43
N ALA A 171 7.26 4.84 23.79
CA ALA A 171 8.72 4.71 23.78
C ALA A 171 9.23 3.67 24.80
N GLU A 172 8.64 3.56 25.99
CA GLU A 172 8.93 2.48 26.95
C GLU A 172 8.65 1.09 26.34
N ILE A 173 7.49 0.90 25.70
CA ILE A 173 7.10 -0.36 25.06
C ILE A 173 8.04 -0.70 23.88
N GLN A 174 8.44 0.29 23.07
CA GLN A 174 9.41 0.11 21.98
C GLN A 174 10.79 -0.31 22.50
N ASN A 175 11.28 0.35 23.56
CA ASN A 175 12.58 0.05 24.19
C ASN A 175 12.59 -1.28 24.96
N ALA A 176 11.42 -1.87 25.22
CA ALA A 176 11.25 -3.17 25.87
C ALA A 176 11.08 -4.34 24.89
N ASP A 177 11.26 -4.13 23.57
CA ASP A 177 11.25 -5.21 22.57
C ASP A 177 12.32 -6.28 22.91
N PRO A 178 11.92 -7.53 23.27
CA PRO A 178 12.87 -8.54 23.73
C PRO A 178 13.81 -9.02 22.62
N ARG A 179 13.47 -8.78 21.34
CA ARG A 179 14.32 -9.11 20.19
C ARG A 179 15.48 -8.12 20.04
N CYS A 180 15.38 -6.95 20.67
CA CYS A 180 16.39 -5.91 20.62
C CYS A 180 17.48 -6.16 21.67
N VAL A 181 18.41 -7.07 21.33
CA VAL A 181 19.58 -7.36 22.15
C VAL A 181 20.34 -6.05 22.43
N LYS A 182 20.33 -5.60 23.69
CA LYS A 182 21.27 -4.60 24.17
C LYS A 182 22.66 -5.19 24.02
N LYS A 183 23.42 -4.72 23.01
CA LYS A 183 24.85 -5.05 22.91
C LYS A 183 25.48 -4.69 24.25
N LYS A 184 25.95 -5.70 24.99
CA LYS A 184 26.86 -5.47 26.12
C LYS A 184 28.12 -4.85 25.51
N GLY A 185 28.41 -3.61 25.89
CA GLY A 185 29.73 -3.01 25.71
C GLY A 185 30.73 -3.66 26.64
#